data_AF-A0A4W5Q054-F1
#
_entry.id   AF-A0A4W5Q054-F1
#
_cell.length_a   1.000
_cell.length_b   1.000
_cell.length_c   1.000
_cell.angle_alpha   90.00
_cell.angle_beta   90.00
_cell.angle_gamma   90.00
#
_symmetry.space_group_name_H-M   'P 1'
#
loop_
_entity.id
_entity.type
_entity.pdbx_description
1 polymer ?
#
loop_
_entity_poly.entity_id
_entity_poly.type
_entity_poly.pdbx_seq_one_letter_code
_entity_poly.pdbx_strand_id
1 'polypeptide(L)'
;MLLDMGSGTIKVKATQSKVNDGAWHHVDIQRDGRSGIISVDSRRTPFTASGENEILDLEGDLYLGGLPDNRVGLVLPTELWTAMLNYGYVGCIRDLFIDGRSKNIRAISESQNTTGIRPTCSKVTGKQCDSNHCKNNGVCKEGWNRFICDCTGTGFWATTCEREASILSYDGSMYMKVVMPAVMHTEAEDVSLRFMSQRAFGLLMAATSRDSADTLRLELDSGRVKLTVNLGIV
;
A
#
# COMPACT_ATOMS: atom_id res chain seq x y z
N MET A 1 -6.68 -11.27 -6.14
CA MET A 1 -6.06 -11.23 -7.48
C MET A 1 -6.52 -9.95 -8.16
N LEU A 2 -5.60 -9.25 -8.82
CA LEU A 2 -5.92 -8.19 -9.79
C LEU A 2 -5.40 -8.66 -11.15
N LEU A 3 -6.16 -8.40 -12.21
CA LEU A 3 -5.79 -8.74 -13.58
C LEU A 3 -6.47 -7.77 -14.54
N ASP A 4 -5.70 -7.18 -15.45
CA ASP A 4 -6.19 -6.47 -16.63
C ASP A 4 -5.46 -7.03 -17.85
N MET A 5 -6.19 -7.29 -18.92
CA MET A 5 -5.66 -7.78 -20.20
C MET A 5 -5.91 -6.78 -21.34
N GLY A 6 -6.08 -5.49 -21.02
CA GLY A 6 -6.35 -4.40 -21.96
C GLY A 6 -7.84 -4.10 -22.15
N SER A 7 -8.71 -4.55 -21.25
CA SER A 7 -10.16 -4.31 -21.30
C SER A 7 -10.75 -4.05 -19.91
N GLY A 8 -9.92 -3.50 -19.01
CA GLY A 8 -10.28 -3.14 -17.65
C GLY A 8 -9.89 -4.21 -16.64
N THR A 9 -9.71 -3.73 -15.41
CA THR A 9 -9.24 -4.55 -14.30
C THR A 9 -10.37 -5.35 -13.65
N ILE A 10 -10.12 -6.64 -13.42
CA ILE A 10 -10.91 -7.46 -12.49
C ILE A 10 -10.21 -7.56 -11.13
N LYS A 11 -10.97 -7.46 -10.03
CA LYS A 11 -10.49 -7.63 -8.67
C LYS A 11 -11.24 -8.77 -7.99
N VAL A 12 -10.54 -9.89 -7.76
CA VAL A 12 -11.12 -11.11 -7.21
C VAL A 12 -10.60 -11.36 -5.80
N LYS A 13 -11.53 -11.46 -4.85
CA LYS A 13 -11.23 -11.89 -3.48
C LYS A 13 -10.96 -13.40 -3.48
N ALA A 14 -9.70 -13.78 -3.35
CA ALA A 14 -9.26 -15.18 -3.49
C ALA A 14 -9.84 -16.12 -2.41
N THR A 15 -10.03 -15.60 -1.20
CA THR A 15 -10.61 -16.32 -0.05
C THR A 15 -11.42 -15.35 0.82
N GLN A 16 -12.44 -15.85 1.52
CA GLN A 16 -13.29 -15.03 2.37
C GLN A 16 -12.63 -14.70 3.73
N SER A 17 -11.87 -15.64 4.28
CA SER A 17 -11.17 -15.51 5.55
C SER A 17 -9.91 -14.65 5.41
N LYS A 18 -9.52 -13.98 6.50
CA LYS A 18 -8.21 -13.35 6.58
C LYS A 18 -7.12 -14.43 6.67
N VAL A 19 -5.99 -14.22 6.00
CA VAL A 19 -4.86 -15.17 5.88
C VAL A 19 -3.56 -14.60 6.48
N ASN A 20 -3.69 -13.65 7.40
CA ASN A 20 -2.60 -13.03 8.13
C ASN A 20 -2.48 -13.59 9.56
N ASP A 21 -2.80 -14.87 9.73
CA ASP A 21 -2.82 -15.60 11.02
C ASP A 21 -1.43 -16.11 11.45
N GLY A 22 -0.43 -15.99 10.57
CA GLY A 22 0.93 -16.46 10.82
C GLY A 22 1.14 -17.93 10.50
N ALA A 23 0.17 -18.59 9.84
CA ALA A 23 0.32 -19.93 9.30
C ALA A 23 0.84 -19.91 7.85
N TRP A 24 1.33 -21.05 7.38
CA TRP A 24 1.64 -21.23 5.96
C TRP A 24 0.35 -21.41 5.18
N HIS A 25 0.19 -20.63 4.12
CA HIS A 25 -0.88 -20.80 3.13
C HIS A 25 -0.28 -21.18 1.77
N HIS A 26 -0.97 -22.05 1.05
CA HIS A 26 -0.62 -22.40 -0.32
C HIS A 26 -1.51 -21.64 -1.30
N VAL A 27 -0.92 -20.94 -2.26
CA VAL A 27 -1.63 -20.18 -3.30
C VAL A 27 -1.22 -20.71 -4.66
N ASP A 28 -2.20 -21.04 -5.49
CA ASP A 28 -2.01 -21.48 -6.87
C ASP A 28 -2.94 -20.68 -7.79
N ILE A 29 -2.42 -20.26 -8.94
CA ILE A 29 -3.17 -19.54 -9.97
C ILE A 29 -2.94 -20.26 -11.29
N GLN A 30 -4.03 -20.73 -11.87
CA GLN A 30 -4.03 -21.34 -13.20
C GLN A 30 -4.97 -20.54 -14.09
N ARG A 31 -4.52 -20.16 -15.27
CA ARG A 31 -5.29 -19.38 -16.22
C ARG A 31 -5.13 -19.97 -17.61
N ASP A 32 -6.23 -20.03 -18.33
CA ASP A 32 -6.30 -20.37 -19.75
C ASP A 32 -7.15 -19.33 -20.47
N GLY A 33 -6.52 -18.58 -21.37
CA GLY A 33 -7.09 -17.38 -21.99
C GLY A 33 -7.72 -16.44 -20.95
N ARG A 34 -8.99 -16.10 -21.13
CA ARG A 34 -9.71 -15.16 -20.25
C ARG A 34 -10.07 -15.68 -18.88
N SER A 35 -10.10 -17.00 -18.71
CA SER A 35 -10.65 -17.61 -17.50
C SER A 35 -9.58 -18.38 -16.73
N GLY A 36 -9.80 -18.52 -15.45
CA GLY A 36 -8.87 -19.21 -14.61
C GLY A 36 -9.43 -19.45 -13.22
N ILE A 37 -8.57 -20.03 -12.39
CA ILE A 37 -8.88 -20.35 -11.02
C ILE A 37 -7.71 -19.89 -10.17
N ILE A 38 -8.00 -19.08 -9.17
CA ILE A 38 -7.11 -18.85 -8.05
C ILE A 38 -7.53 -19.76 -6.90
N SER A 39 -6.58 -20.41 -6.24
CA SER A 39 -6.85 -21.23 -5.06
C SER A 39 -6.02 -20.80 -3.87
N VAL A 40 -6.61 -20.89 -2.69
CA VAL A 40 -5.95 -20.69 -1.39
C VAL A 40 -6.26 -21.91 -0.53
N ASP A 41 -5.24 -22.65 -0.12
CA ASP A 41 -5.34 -23.90 0.64
C ASP A 41 -6.34 -24.89 -0.01
N SER A 42 -6.17 -25.11 -1.31
CA SER A 42 -7.04 -25.95 -2.17
C SER A 42 -8.47 -25.44 -2.39
N ARG A 43 -8.88 -24.31 -1.77
CA ARG A 43 -10.19 -23.70 -2.03
C ARG A 43 -10.12 -22.87 -3.29
N ARG A 44 -10.84 -23.31 -4.32
CA ARG A 44 -10.82 -22.75 -5.68
C ARG A 44 -11.85 -21.64 -5.82
N THR A 45 -11.42 -20.51 -6.38
CA THR A 45 -12.24 -19.36 -6.73
C THR A 45 -12.04 -19.09 -8.22
N PRO A 46 -13.05 -19.35 -9.07
CA PRO A 46 -12.94 -19.07 -10.50
C PRO A 46 -12.96 -17.56 -10.77
N PHE A 47 -12.37 -17.17 -11.89
CA PHE A 47 -12.43 -15.80 -12.40
C PHE A 47 -12.47 -15.79 -13.93
N THR A 48 -12.99 -14.70 -14.49
CA THR A 48 -12.96 -14.40 -15.92
C THR A 48 -12.68 -12.92 -16.08
N ALA A 49 -11.69 -12.57 -16.91
CA ALA A 49 -11.37 -11.17 -17.22
C ALA A 49 -12.47 -10.52 -18.08
N SER A 50 -12.57 -9.19 -17.99
CA SER A 50 -13.46 -8.38 -18.81
C SER A 50 -12.97 -8.25 -20.26
N GLY A 51 -13.88 -7.89 -21.17
CA GLY A 51 -13.61 -7.76 -22.61
C GLY A 51 -13.23 -9.06 -23.27
N GLU A 52 -12.65 -9.00 -24.47
CA GLU A 52 -12.39 -10.17 -25.33
C GLU A 52 -10.90 -10.56 -25.40
N ASN A 53 -10.01 -9.80 -24.79
CA ASN A 53 -8.56 -10.07 -24.82
C ASN A 53 -8.21 -11.32 -24.00
N GLU A 54 -7.45 -12.25 -24.60
CA GLU A 54 -7.04 -13.49 -23.93
C GLU A 54 -5.58 -13.50 -23.48
N ILE A 55 -4.77 -12.63 -24.08
CA ILE A 55 -3.31 -12.57 -23.89
C ILE A 55 -2.98 -11.48 -22.86
N LEU A 56 -2.21 -11.86 -21.85
CA LEU A 56 -1.55 -10.93 -20.95
C LEU A 56 -0.10 -10.82 -21.40
N ASP A 57 0.24 -9.71 -22.05
CA ASP A 57 1.59 -9.45 -22.50
C ASP A 57 2.36 -8.72 -21.40
N LEU A 58 3.45 -9.34 -20.93
CA LEU A 58 4.25 -8.82 -19.83
C LEU A 58 5.64 -8.46 -20.36
N GLU A 59 5.99 -7.19 -20.24
CA GLU A 59 7.33 -6.67 -20.53
C GLU A 59 8.00 -6.24 -19.22
N GLY A 60 9.29 -6.60 -19.06
CA GLY A 60 10.09 -6.20 -17.90
C GLY A 60 10.17 -7.24 -16.78
N ASP A 61 10.33 -6.74 -15.55
CA ASP A 61 10.67 -7.55 -14.37
C ASP A 61 9.43 -8.04 -13.60
N LEU A 62 9.54 -9.24 -13.02
CA LEU A 62 8.59 -9.75 -12.05
C LEU A 62 9.07 -9.40 -10.63
N TYR A 63 8.26 -8.64 -9.89
CA TYR A 63 8.56 -8.26 -8.50
C TYR A 63 7.91 -9.19 -7.47
N LEU A 64 8.64 -9.51 -6.41
CA LEU A 64 8.15 -10.32 -5.29
C LEU A 64 8.36 -9.59 -3.97
N GLY A 65 7.29 -9.44 -3.19
CA GLY A 65 7.34 -8.90 -1.84
C GLY A 65 7.36 -7.36 -1.74
N GLY A 66 7.60 -6.63 -2.82
CA GLY A 66 7.59 -5.17 -2.82
C GLY A 66 7.99 -4.59 -4.17
N LEU A 67 8.16 -3.27 -4.21
CA LEU A 67 8.62 -2.52 -5.37
C LEU A 67 9.85 -1.69 -4.97
N PRO A 68 10.73 -1.34 -5.93
CA PRO A 68 11.88 -0.48 -5.65
C PRO A 68 11.45 0.93 -5.20
N ASP A 69 12.28 1.57 -4.38
CA ASP A 69 12.07 2.94 -3.91
C ASP A 69 12.09 3.93 -5.09
N ASN A 70 13.02 3.74 -6.02
CA ASN A 70 13.04 4.49 -7.27
C ASN A 70 12.07 3.84 -8.26
N ARG A 71 10.99 4.55 -8.56
CA ARG A 71 9.92 4.09 -9.45
C ARG A 71 10.00 4.65 -10.87
N VAL A 72 11.13 5.25 -11.25
CA VAL A 72 11.33 5.75 -12.61
C VAL A 72 11.12 4.60 -13.61
N GLY A 73 10.21 4.78 -14.55
CA GLY A 73 9.86 3.79 -15.57
C GLY A 73 8.84 2.73 -15.14
N LEU A 74 8.45 2.67 -13.86
CA LEU A 74 7.37 1.79 -13.42
C LEU A 74 6.01 2.47 -13.61
N VAL A 75 5.16 1.87 -14.45
CA VAL A 75 3.75 2.23 -14.57
C VAL A 75 2.96 1.40 -13.57
N LEU A 76 2.35 2.06 -12.59
CA LEU A 76 1.56 1.39 -11.54
C LEU A 76 0.07 1.64 -11.78
N PRO A 77 -0.76 0.59 -11.92
CA PRO A 77 -2.20 0.74 -12.07
C PRO A 77 -2.82 1.23 -10.74
N THR A 78 -3.87 2.06 -10.83
CA THR A 78 -4.50 2.69 -9.66
C THR A 78 -5.23 1.69 -8.78
N GLU A 79 -5.69 0.59 -9.37
CA GLU A 79 -6.37 -0.51 -8.70
C GLU A 79 -5.43 -1.25 -7.74
N LEU A 80 -4.10 -1.18 -7.98
CA LEU A 80 -3.06 -1.72 -7.11
C LEU A 80 -2.73 -0.75 -5.96
N TRP A 81 -3.74 -0.49 -5.14
CA TRP A 81 -3.69 0.34 -3.94
C TRP A 81 -2.47 0.12 -3.02
N THR A 82 -2.02 -1.12 -2.79
CA THR A 82 -0.86 -1.39 -1.91
C THR A 82 0.44 -0.81 -2.47
N ALA A 83 0.59 -0.72 -3.79
CA ALA A 83 1.74 -0.08 -4.39
C ALA A 83 1.71 1.44 -4.17
N MET A 84 0.53 2.06 -4.34
CA MET A 84 0.34 3.49 -4.15
C MET A 84 0.48 3.92 -2.68
N LEU A 85 0.05 3.06 -1.75
CA LEU A 85 0.17 3.28 -0.30
C LEU A 85 1.53 2.84 0.28
N ASN A 86 2.46 2.35 -0.56
CA ASN A 86 3.77 1.82 -0.14
C ASN A 86 3.69 0.68 0.89
N TYR A 87 2.64 -0.15 0.80
CA TYR A 87 2.45 -1.32 1.65
C TYR A 87 3.18 -2.54 1.06
N GLY A 88 4.51 -2.54 1.18
CA GLY A 88 5.35 -3.70 0.88
C GLY A 88 5.06 -4.88 1.81
N TYR A 89 5.23 -6.09 1.31
CA TYR A 89 4.99 -7.32 2.07
C TYR A 89 6.10 -7.53 3.10
N VAL A 90 5.69 -7.94 4.30
CA VAL A 90 6.61 -8.39 5.36
C VAL A 90 6.09 -9.72 5.91
N GLY A 91 6.86 -10.78 5.71
CA GLY A 91 6.49 -12.13 6.06
C GLY A 91 7.44 -13.13 5.42
N CYS A 92 6.94 -14.34 5.16
CA CYS A 92 7.71 -15.39 4.53
C CYS A 92 7.10 -15.86 3.22
N ILE A 93 7.96 -16.33 2.31
CA ILE A 93 7.57 -16.95 1.04
C ILE A 93 8.49 -18.16 0.83
N ARG A 94 7.95 -19.26 0.32
CA ARG A 94 8.69 -20.46 -0.08
C ARG A 94 8.00 -21.11 -1.28
N ASP A 95 8.67 -22.08 -1.89
CA ASP A 95 8.10 -22.94 -2.93
C ASP A 95 7.50 -22.15 -4.10
N LEU A 96 8.26 -21.19 -4.66
CA LEU A 96 7.83 -20.45 -5.85
C LEU A 96 7.95 -21.32 -7.10
N PHE A 97 6.84 -21.47 -7.82
CA PHE A 97 6.78 -22.09 -9.14
C PHE A 97 6.26 -21.06 -10.16
N ILE A 98 6.86 -21.05 -11.34
CA ILE A 98 6.39 -20.27 -12.50
C ILE A 98 6.30 -21.25 -13.66
N ASP A 99 5.11 -21.39 -14.25
CA ASP A 99 4.81 -22.33 -15.33
C ASP A 99 5.26 -23.77 -15.00
N GLY A 100 4.97 -24.21 -13.77
CA GLY A 100 5.33 -25.53 -13.26
C GLY A 100 6.83 -25.71 -12.93
N ARG A 101 7.67 -24.70 -13.12
CA ARG A 101 9.12 -24.78 -12.83
C ARG A 101 9.45 -24.13 -11.49
N SER A 102 10.08 -24.90 -10.61
CA SER A 102 10.57 -24.40 -9.31
C SER A 102 11.64 -23.33 -9.50
N LYS A 103 11.59 -22.28 -8.67
CA LYS A 103 12.56 -21.19 -8.64
C LYS A 103 13.27 -21.14 -7.28
N ASN A 104 14.60 -21.10 -7.31
CA ASN A 104 15.41 -20.93 -6.10
C ASN A 104 15.45 -19.44 -5.70
N ILE A 105 14.42 -18.99 -4.99
CA ILE A 105 14.27 -17.58 -4.57
C ILE A 105 15.40 -17.10 -3.66
N ARG A 106 16.03 -18.00 -2.89
CA ARG A 106 17.18 -17.65 -2.07
C ARG A 106 18.38 -17.27 -2.94
N ALA A 107 18.75 -18.12 -3.89
CA ALA A 107 19.86 -17.84 -4.79
C ALA A 107 19.64 -16.56 -5.62
N ILE A 108 18.40 -16.30 -6.04
CA ILE A 108 18.02 -15.06 -6.74
C ILE A 108 18.20 -13.84 -5.81
N SER A 109 17.78 -13.92 -4.55
CA SER A 109 17.94 -12.80 -3.60
C SER A 109 19.40 -12.50 -3.28
N GLU A 110 20.24 -13.55 -3.17
CA GLU A 110 21.68 -13.44 -2.87
C GLU A 110 22.44 -12.82 -4.05
N SER A 111 22.09 -13.14 -5.30
CA SER A 111 22.74 -12.56 -6.49
C SER A 111 22.40 -11.09 -6.72
N GLN A 112 21.25 -10.63 -6.23
CA GLN A 112 20.82 -9.23 -6.33
C GLN A 112 21.33 -8.34 -5.18
N ASN A 113 22.02 -8.93 -4.19
CA ASN A 113 22.50 -8.22 -2.99
C ASN A 113 21.40 -7.40 -2.29
N THR A 114 20.20 -7.98 -2.21
CA THR A 114 19.02 -7.31 -1.62
C THR A 114 19.17 -7.16 -0.11
N THR A 115 18.85 -5.98 0.42
CA THR A 115 18.84 -5.74 1.86
C THR A 115 17.51 -6.15 2.47
N GLY A 116 17.51 -6.54 3.75
CA GLY A 116 16.28 -6.87 4.49
C GLY A 116 15.71 -8.27 4.27
N ILE A 117 16.22 -9.03 3.28
CA ILE A 117 15.84 -10.45 3.09
C ILE A 117 16.71 -11.34 3.97
N ARG A 118 16.08 -12.23 4.75
CA ARG A 118 16.78 -13.24 5.56
C ARG A 118 16.53 -14.64 4.98
N PRO A 119 17.53 -15.55 5.01
CA PRO A 119 17.40 -16.88 4.41
C PRO A 119 16.54 -17.86 5.22
N THR A 120 16.05 -17.45 6.40
CA THR A 120 15.25 -18.28 7.29
C THR A 120 13.92 -17.62 7.61
N CYS A 121 12.89 -18.44 7.76
CA CYS A 121 11.57 -18.02 8.22
C CYS A 121 11.28 -18.69 9.56
N SER A 122 11.45 -17.95 10.64
CA SER A 122 10.99 -18.38 11.97
C SER A 122 10.38 -17.19 12.69
N LYS A 123 9.24 -17.40 13.34
CA LYS A 123 8.63 -16.39 14.19
C LYS A 123 9.48 -16.29 15.46
N VAL A 124 9.99 -15.10 15.74
CA VAL A 124 10.75 -14.83 16.97
C VAL A 124 9.82 -15.00 18.16
N THR A 125 10.32 -15.67 19.21
CA THR A 125 9.59 -15.83 20.46
C THR A 125 9.52 -14.49 21.21
N GLY A 126 8.37 -14.22 21.82
CA GLY A 126 8.12 -12.96 22.53
C GLY A 126 7.43 -11.90 21.68
N LYS A 127 6.75 -10.97 22.36
CA LYS A 127 6.11 -9.81 21.76
C LYS A 127 7.17 -8.73 21.51
N GLN A 128 7.19 -8.17 20.31
CA GLN A 128 8.15 -7.13 19.96
C GLN A 128 7.78 -5.80 20.62
N CYS A 129 6.52 -5.60 20.99
CA CYS A 129 6.04 -4.39 21.64
C CYS A 129 6.28 -4.31 23.16
N ASP A 130 6.71 -5.40 23.82
CA ASP A 130 6.90 -5.41 25.27
C ASP A 130 8.05 -4.48 25.73
N SER A 131 9.00 -4.17 24.85
CA SER A 131 10.21 -3.39 25.19
C SER A 131 10.03 -1.85 25.15
N ASN A 132 8.80 -1.32 25.11
CA ASN A 132 8.51 0.13 25.06
C ASN A 132 9.37 0.90 24.03
N HIS A 133 9.43 0.37 22.80
CA HIS A 133 10.20 0.96 21.71
C HIS A 133 9.62 2.30 21.22
N CYS A 134 8.29 2.43 21.22
CA CYS A 134 7.60 3.63 20.75
C CYS A 134 7.66 4.74 21.82
N LYS A 135 8.31 5.86 21.50
CA LYS A 135 8.45 7.03 22.37
C LYS A 135 7.21 7.91 22.28
N ASN A 136 7.14 8.91 23.17
CA ASN A 136 6.18 10.02 23.10
C ASN A 136 4.71 9.57 22.93
N ASN A 137 4.31 8.53 23.66
CA ASN A 137 2.96 7.94 23.63
C ASN A 137 2.56 7.34 22.26
N GLY A 138 3.52 7.00 21.41
CA GLY A 138 3.26 6.24 20.18
C GLY A 138 2.69 4.86 20.51
N VAL A 139 1.67 4.43 19.75
CA VAL A 139 1.02 3.13 19.96
C VAL A 139 1.84 2.04 19.26
N CYS A 140 2.32 1.07 20.02
CA CYS A 140 3.03 -0.07 19.45
C CYS A 140 2.06 -1.11 18.89
N LYS A 141 2.26 -1.51 17.62
CA LYS A 141 1.54 -2.59 16.94
C LYS A 141 2.51 -3.72 16.63
N GLU A 142 2.06 -4.96 16.85
CA GLU A 142 2.87 -6.13 16.52
C GLU A 142 2.92 -6.40 15.02
N GLY A 143 4.13 -6.69 14.53
CA GLY A 143 4.39 -7.10 13.16
C GLY A 143 5.13 -8.44 13.09
N TRP A 144 5.43 -8.89 11.87
CA TRP A 144 6.25 -10.08 11.66
C TRP A 144 7.70 -9.79 12.04
N ASN A 145 8.13 -10.31 13.20
CA ASN A 145 9.48 -10.14 13.76
C ASN A 145 9.94 -8.68 13.90
N ARG A 146 9.00 -7.76 14.11
CA ARG A 146 9.26 -6.34 14.34
C ARG A 146 8.13 -5.68 15.11
N PHE A 147 8.44 -4.59 15.80
CA PHE A 147 7.45 -3.64 16.29
C PHE A 147 7.14 -2.58 15.22
N ILE A 148 5.95 -1.99 15.25
CA ILE A 148 5.55 -0.88 14.38
C ILE A 148 4.99 0.22 15.29
N CYS A 149 5.57 1.41 15.25
CA CYS A 149 5.08 2.54 16.02
C CYS A 149 4.10 3.38 15.21
N ASP A 150 2.88 3.51 15.72
CA ASP A 150 1.91 4.48 15.25
C ASP A 150 2.12 5.81 16.00
N CYS A 151 2.77 6.75 15.32
CA CYS A 151 3.07 8.08 15.86
C CYS A 151 1.96 9.09 15.57
N THR A 152 0.85 8.70 14.92
CA THR A 152 -0.23 9.62 14.58
C THR A 152 -0.81 10.25 15.84
N GLY A 153 -1.09 11.56 15.79
CA GLY A 153 -1.64 12.28 16.95
C GLY A 153 -0.65 12.60 18.08
N THR A 154 0.59 12.12 18.02
CA THR A 154 1.59 12.35 19.10
C THR A 154 2.32 13.70 19.01
N GLY A 155 2.44 14.26 17.80
CA GLY A 155 3.34 15.41 17.55
C GLY A 155 4.79 14.99 17.28
N PHE A 156 5.05 13.69 17.15
CA PHE A 156 6.33 13.11 16.79
C PHE A 156 6.20 12.20 15.56
N TRP A 157 7.33 11.91 14.91
CA TRP A 157 7.43 11.04 13.74
C TRP A 157 8.72 10.22 13.77
N ALA A 158 9.00 9.53 12.66
CA ALA A 158 10.03 8.51 12.49
C ALA A 158 9.72 7.17 13.16
N THR A 159 10.60 6.19 12.96
CA THR A 159 10.35 4.76 13.23
C THR A 159 9.96 4.48 14.69
N THR A 160 10.45 5.27 15.65
CA THR A 160 10.17 5.09 17.08
C THR A 160 9.48 6.31 17.72
N CYS A 161 8.92 7.21 16.91
CA CYS A 161 8.29 8.46 17.37
C CYS A 161 9.25 9.36 18.17
N GLU A 162 10.54 9.34 17.88
CA GLU A 162 11.57 10.06 18.63
C GLU A 162 11.83 11.48 18.12
N ARG A 163 11.43 11.78 16.87
CA ARG A 163 11.66 13.08 16.24
C ARG A 163 10.43 13.96 16.35
N GLU A 164 10.59 15.17 16.85
CA GLU A 164 9.50 16.15 16.92
C GLU A 164 9.03 16.55 15.51
N ALA A 165 7.71 16.67 15.34
CA ALA A 165 7.12 17.11 14.09
C ALA A 165 7.21 18.63 13.93
N SER A 166 7.57 19.08 12.73
CA SER A 166 7.61 20.51 12.42
C SER A 166 6.22 21.14 12.49
N ILE A 167 6.16 22.37 12.97
CA ILE A 167 4.93 23.17 13.05
C ILE A 167 5.00 24.28 11.99
N LEU A 168 3.88 24.48 11.28
CA LEU A 168 3.70 25.59 10.35
C LEU A 168 2.56 26.48 10.86
N SER A 169 2.81 27.79 10.89
CA SER A 169 1.84 28.80 11.30
C SER A 169 1.30 29.54 10.08
N TYR A 170 -0.02 29.75 10.04
CA TYR A 170 -0.71 30.42 8.94
C TYR A 170 -1.53 31.59 9.48
N ASP A 171 -1.38 32.77 8.89
CA ASP A 171 -2.10 33.99 9.28
C ASP A 171 -3.36 34.26 8.43
N GLY A 172 -3.65 33.38 7.47
CA GLY A 172 -4.76 33.52 6.52
C GLY A 172 -4.36 34.08 5.15
N SER A 173 -3.11 34.51 4.97
CA SER A 173 -2.54 34.97 3.69
C SER A 173 -1.43 34.07 3.14
N MET A 174 -1.05 33.05 3.91
CA MET A 174 0.03 32.11 3.60
C MET A 174 -0.49 30.80 2.99
N TYR A 175 0.36 30.12 2.23
CA TYR A 175 0.12 28.76 1.73
C TYR A 175 1.41 27.96 1.69
N MET A 176 1.27 26.63 1.74
CA MET A 176 2.35 25.69 1.45
C MET A 176 1.89 24.79 0.31
N LYS A 177 2.75 24.57 -0.68
CA LYS A 177 2.47 23.66 -1.80
C LYS A 177 3.54 22.58 -1.87
N VAL A 178 3.11 21.32 -1.89
CA VAL A 178 3.96 20.18 -2.25
C VAL A 178 3.78 19.92 -3.74
N VAL A 179 4.87 19.95 -4.50
CA VAL A 179 4.86 19.65 -5.93
C VAL A 179 5.17 18.16 -6.10
N MET A 180 4.23 17.40 -6.63
CA MET A 180 4.46 16.01 -6.99
C MET A 180 5.34 15.94 -8.25
N PRO A 181 6.34 15.03 -8.28
CA PRO A 181 7.26 14.92 -9.41
C PRO A 181 6.59 14.44 -10.70
N ALA A 182 5.46 13.74 -10.59
CA ALA A 182 4.63 13.29 -11.70
C ALA A 182 3.14 13.48 -11.36
N VAL A 183 2.29 13.40 -12.39
CA VAL A 183 0.84 13.33 -12.21
C VAL A 183 0.51 12.01 -11.49
N MET A 184 -0.32 12.09 -10.46
CA MET A 184 -0.68 10.95 -9.63
C MET A 184 -2.17 10.66 -9.81
N HIS A 185 -2.49 9.40 -10.04
CA HIS A 185 -3.85 8.87 -10.03
C HIS A 185 -3.93 7.82 -8.92
N THR A 186 -4.95 7.89 -8.07
CA THR A 186 -5.08 7.01 -6.90
C THR A 186 -6.55 6.63 -6.69
N GLU A 187 -6.77 5.38 -6.25
CA GLU A 187 -8.08 4.90 -5.79
C GLU A 187 -8.14 4.72 -4.27
N ALA A 188 -7.01 4.94 -3.58
CA ALA A 188 -6.89 4.82 -2.15
C ALA A 188 -5.79 5.74 -1.62
N GLU A 189 -6.10 6.47 -0.55
CA GLU A 189 -5.19 7.38 0.13
C GLU A 189 -5.23 7.15 1.64
N ASP A 190 -4.08 7.35 2.29
CA ASP A 190 -3.97 7.43 3.75
C ASP A 190 -3.44 8.81 4.11
N VAL A 191 -4.29 9.62 4.74
CA VAL A 191 -4.03 11.04 4.99
C VAL A 191 -4.35 11.36 6.44
N SER A 192 -3.36 11.88 7.17
CA SER A 192 -3.54 12.35 8.54
C SER A 192 -2.82 13.67 8.75
N LEU A 193 -3.42 14.56 9.55
CA LEU A 193 -2.84 15.83 9.96
C LEU A 193 -3.37 16.24 11.33
N ARG A 194 -2.69 17.18 11.97
CA ARG A 194 -3.16 17.87 13.18
C ARG A 194 -3.27 19.35 12.89
N PHE A 195 -4.31 19.99 13.39
CA PHE A 195 -4.51 21.42 13.26
C PHE A 195 -5.00 22.02 14.57
N MET A 196 -4.82 23.32 14.72
CA MET A 196 -5.39 24.12 15.79
C MET A 196 -5.86 25.45 15.19
N SER A 197 -7.11 25.82 15.44
CA SER A 197 -7.69 27.06 14.91
C SER A 197 -8.81 27.55 15.81
N GLN A 198 -8.95 28.87 15.92
CA GLN A 198 -10.11 29.52 16.54
C GLN A 198 -11.22 29.80 15.51
N ARG A 199 -10.92 29.67 14.21
CA ARG A 199 -11.91 29.91 13.13
C ARG A 199 -12.79 28.70 12.94
N ALA A 200 -14.08 28.93 12.76
CA ALA A 200 -15.06 27.89 12.41
C ALA A 200 -14.99 27.46 10.92
N PHE A 201 -14.24 28.20 10.08
CA PHE A 201 -14.12 27.97 8.64
C PHE A 201 -12.67 28.11 8.18
N GLY A 202 -12.26 27.26 7.25
CA GLY A 202 -10.94 27.34 6.60
C GLY A 202 -10.50 26.03 5.95
N LEU A 203 -9.75 26.13 4.86
CA LEU A 203 -9.13 24.99 4.19
C LEU A 203 -8.01 24.41 5.05
N LEU A 204 -7.98 23.08 5.24
CA LEU A 204 -6.88 22.38 5.91
C LEU A 204 -5.90 21.80 4.89
N MET A 205 -6.43 21.09 3.89
CA MET A 205 -5.64 20.59 2.75
C MET A 205 -6.54 20.33 1.55
N ALA A 206 -5.95 20.37 0.35
CA ALA A 206 -6.57 19.90 -0.88
C ALA A 206 -5.53 19.28 -1.80
N ALA A 207 -5.83 18.09 -2.32
CA ALA A 207 -5.24 17.62 -3.56
C ALA A 207 -6.02 18.25 -4.73
N THR A 208 -5.31 18.76 -5.74
CA THR A 208 -5.91 19.50 -6.86
C THR A 208 -5.30 19.06 -8.19
N SER A 209 -6.14 18.93 -9.21
CA SER A 209 -5.71 18.76 -10.60
C SER A 209 -5.54 20.11 -11.31
N ARG A 210 -4.70 20.16 -12.35
CA ARG A 210 -4.65 21.32 -13.27
C ARG A 210 -5.68 21.21 -14.39
N ASP A 211 -6.11 20.00 -14.67
CA ASP A 211 -6.89 19.65 -15.87
C ASP A 211 -8.35 19.30 -15.53
N SER A 212 -8.67 19.16 -14.25
CA SER A 212 -10.01 18.81 -13.76
C SER A 212 -10.35 19.51 -12.45
N ALA A 213 -11.62 19.43 -12.06
CA ALA A 213 -12.12 19.90 -10.76
C ALA A 213 -11.97 18.84 -9.65
N ASP A 214 -11.22 17.77 -9.92
CA ASP A 214 -11.08 16.66 -8.98
C ASP A 214 -10.33 17.11 -7.74
N THR A 215 -10.83 16.72 -6.58
CA THR A 215 -10.21 17.06 -5.31
C THR A 215 -10.53 16.07 -4.20
N LEU A 216 -9.52 15.81 -3.38
CA LEU A 216 -9.65 15.30 -2.02
C LEU A 216 -9.34 16.46 -1.08
N ARG A 217 -10.35 16.93 -0.35
CA ARG A 217 -10.28 18.16 0.45
C ARG A 217 -10.72 17.91 1.89
N LEU A 218 -9.93 18.43 2.83
CA LEU A 218 -10.30 18.56 4.24
C LEU A 218 -10.44 20.05 4.57
N GLU A 219 -11.55 20.41 5.21
CA GLU A 219 -11.84 21.78 5.60
C GLU A 219 -12.60 21.86 6.93
N LEU A 220 -12.51 23.01 7.59
CA LEU A 220 -13.44 23.39 8.65
C LEU A 220 -14.69 24.01 8.04
N ASP A 221 -15.85 23.46 8.38
CA ASP A 221 -17.17 23.95 8.00
C ASP A 221 -18.06 24.03 9.25
N SER A 222 -18.32 25.26 9.71
CA SER A 222 -19.08 25.54 10.92
C SER A 222 -18.53 24.81 12.16
N GLY A 223 -17.21 24.84 12.34
CA GLY A 223 -16.49 24.24 13.47
C GLY A 223 -16.32 22.71 13.39
N ARG A 224 -16.74 22.08 12.29
CA ARG A 224 -16.61 20.63 12.06
C ARG A 224 -15.60 20.37 10.95
N VAL A 225 -14.89 19.25 11.04
CA VAL A 225 -14.06 18.78 9.93
C VAL A 225 -14.97 18.15 8.88
N LYS A 226 -14.80 18.58 7.63
CA LYS A 226 -15.53 18.09 6.46
C LYS A 226 -14.55 17.51 5.45
N LEU A 227 -14.78 16.27 5.07
CA LEU A 227 -14.12 15.63 3.93
C LEU A 227 -14.99 15.83 2.69
N THR A 228 -14.38 16.27 1.60
CA THR A 228 -14.99 16.31 0.27
C THR A 228 -14.12 15.53 -0.70
N VAL A 229 -14.70 14.55 -1.38
CA VAL A 229 -14.10 13.88 -2.53
C VAL A 229 -14.96 14.22 -3.75
N ASN A 230 -14.36 14.86 -4.74
CA ASN A 230 -14.99 15.17 -6.02
C ASN A 230 -14.10 14.59 -7.11
N LEU A 231 -14.68 13.79 -8.01
CA LEU A 231 -13.98 13.16 -9.13
C LEU A 231 -14.48 13.69 -10.47
N GLY A 232 -15.05 14.90 -10.46
CA GLY A 232 -15.73 15.46 -11.62
C GLY A 232 -17.02 14.70 -11.94
N ILE A 233 -17.83 15.27 -12.81
CA ILE A 233 -18.87 14.50 -13.50
C ILE A 233 -18.23 14.09 -14.83
N VAL A 234 -18.17 12.77 -15.08
CA VAL A 234 -17.80 12.22 -16.39
C VAL A 234 -18.90 12.55 -17.41
#